data_AF-A0A925DMD1-F1
#
_entry.id   AF-A0A925DMD1-F1
#
_cell.length_a   1.000
_cell.length_b   1.000
_cell.length_c   1.000
_cell.angle_alpha   90.00
_cell.angle_beta   90.00
_cell.angle_gamma   90.00
#
_symmetry.space_group_name_H-M   'P 1'
#
loop_
_entity.id
_entity.type
_entity.pdbx_description
1 polymer ?
#
loop_
_entity_poly.entity_id
_entity_poly.type
_entity_poly.pdbx_seq_one_letter_code
_entity_poly.pdbx_strand_id
1 'polypeptide(L)'
;MKKLFVILSFVFFSCTEDKNTSTNAEINPDILEGEFISITKENKDSFPELLFSFSGKDFTSLNENRGGLDEKIDTLVLNYMAYACDCPQWADTAYLKFRDSIFIINAHSYYLEQGSLKLPDFFSDNPWNKVKFIGRFYKGRGFPIGSSEKFIDPNPPKGKVFRFYSYEYIYPIKIYREFKKKN
;
A
#
# COMPACT_ATOMS: atom_id res chain seq x y z
N MET A 1 -25.72 -21.05 -15.30
CA MET A 1 -24.95 -19.79 -15.15
C MET A 1 -23.48 -20.17 -15.03
N LYS A 2 -22.64 -19.78 -16.00
CA LYS A 2 -21.20 -20.11 -16.01
C LYS A 2 -20.46 -19.09 -15.15
N LYS A 3 -19.82 -19.53 -14.06
CA LYS A 3 -18.91 -18.69 -13.25
C LYS A 3 -17.57 -18.62 -13.96
N LEU A 4 -17.17 -17.42 -14.35
CA LEU A 4 -15.87 -17.12 -14.95
C LEU A 4 -14.84 -17.00 -13.83
N PHE A 5 -13.94 -17.96 -13.70
CA PHE A 5 -12.77 -17.86 -12.85
C PHE A 5 -11.72 -17.01 -13.57
N VAL A 6 -11.41 -15.84 -13.02
CA VAL A 6 -10.28 -15.03 -13.47
C VAL A 6 -9.10 -15.37 -12.57
N ILE A 7 -8.16 -16.16 -13.10
CA ILE A 7 -6.87 -16.39 -12.47
C ILE A 7 -6.00 -15.17 -12.78
N LEU A 8 -5.74 -14.32 -11.78
CA LEU A 8 -4.78 -13.22 -11.90
C LEU A 8 -3.39 -13.74 -11.51
N SER A 9 -2.54 -13.98 -12.50
CA SER A 9 -1.12 -14.23 -12.27
C SER A 9 -0.42 -12.90 -11.97
N PHE A 10 0.13 -12.74 -10.78
CA PHE A 10 0.98 -11.60 -10.43
C PHE A 10 2.40 -11.87 -10.95
N VAL A 11 2.84 -11.10 -11.94
CA VAL A 11 4.24 -11.08 -12.38
C VAL A 11 4.98 -10.05 -11.54
N PHE A 12 5.92 -10.50 -10.72
CA PHE A 12 6.83 -9.64 -9.98
C PHE A 12 7.92 -9.14 -10.93
N PHE A 13 8.02 -7.83 -11.14
CA PHE A 13 9.14 -7.21 -11.85
C PHE A 13 10.20 -6.78 -10.84
N SER A 14 11.37 -7.42 -10.89
CA SER A 14 12.56 -6.97 -10.17
C SER A 14 13.14 -5.74 -10.88
N CYS A 15 13.53 -4.70 -10.13
CA CYS A 15 14.28 -3.55 -10.64
C CYS A 15 15.77 -3.91 -10.81
N THR A 16 16.08 -4.91 -11.63
CA THR A 16 17.46 -5.22 -12.04
C THR A 16 17.45 -5.86 -13.43
N GLU A 17 18.11 -5.22 -14.39
CA GLU A 17 18.60 -5.90 -15.60
C GLU A 17 19.62 -6.97 -15.16
N ASP A 18 19.23 -8.24 -15.14
CA ASP A 18 19.88 -9.33 -15.89
C ASP A 18 19.52 -10.74 -15.35
N LYS A 19 19.16 -11.59 -16.33
CA LYS A 19 19.46 -13.03 -16.52
C LYS A 19 19.04 -14.09 -15.49
N ASN A 20 18.10 -14.91 -15.97
CA ASN A 20 18.10 -16.38 -15.93
C ASN A 20 18.65 -17.06 -14.68
N THR A 21 17.77 -17.57 -13.82
CA THR A 21 17.82 -18.98 -13.39
C THR A 21 16.43 -19.43 -12.95
N SER A 22 15.86 -20.41 -13.67
CA SER A 22 14.62 -21.08 -13.28
C SER A 22 14.99 -22.29 -12.42
N THR A 23 14.44 -22.35 -11.21
CA THR A 23 14.38 -23.57 -10.41
C THR A 23 12.93 -23.82 -10.06
N ASN A 24 12.36 -24.87 -10.64
CA ASN A 24 10.99 -25.30 -10.41
C ASN A 24 10.90 -25.93 -9.01
N ALA A 25 10.31 -25.20 -8.06
CA ALA A 25 9.83 -25.77 -6.82
C ALA A 25 8.41 -26.32 -7.05
N GLU A 26 8.23 -27.60 -6.74
CA GLU A 26 6.96 -28.31 -6.81
C GLU A 26 6.04 -27.79 -5.68
N ILE A 27 5.05 -26.96 -6.05
CA ILE A 27 4.09 -26.39 -5.10
C ILE A 27 2.98 -27.41 -4.88
N ASN A 28 2.85 -27.92 -3.66
CA ASN A 28 1.70 -28.69 -3.21
C ASN A 28 0.47 -27.76 -3.13
N PRO A 29 -0.55 -27.90 -4.00
CA PRO A 29 -1.66 -26.96 -4.06
C PRO A 29 -2.78 -27.46 -3.16
N ASP A 30 -2.62 -27.31 -1.84
CA ASP A 30 -3.81 -27.14 -1.00
C ASP A 30 -4.43 -25.80 -1.40
N ILE A 31 -5.31 -25.83 -2.39
CA ILE A 31 -6.00 -24.65 -2.94
C ILE A 31 -6.90 -24.12 -1.83
N LEU A 32 -6.40 -23.12 -1.09
CA LEU A 32 -7.19 -22.30 -0.19
C LEU A 32 -8.22 -21.55 -1.04
N GLU A 33 -9.48 -21.97 -0.95
CA GLU A 33 -10.60 -21.25 -1.57
C GLU A 33 -10.84 -19.95 -0.76
N GLY A 34 -10.68 -18.80 -1.41
CA GLY A 34 -11.01 -17.50 -0.85
C GLY A 34 -11.88 -16.67 -1.78
N GLU A 35 -12.63 -15.73 -1.22
CA GLU A 35 -13.47 -14.80 -1.96
C GLU A 35 -13.11 -13.35 -1.62
N PHE A 36 -13.20 -12.48 -2.61
CA PHE A 36 -13.12 -11.04 -2.37
C PHE A 36 -14.48 -10.50 -1.93
N ILE A 37 -14.54 -9.97 -0.72
CA ILE A 37 -15.70 -9.22 -0.24
C ILE A 37 -15.50 -7.76 -0.64
N SER A 38 -16.50 -7.18 -1.31
CA SER A 38 -16.55 -5.74 -1.59
C SER A 38 -17.43 -5.06 -0.55
N ILE A 39 -16.82 -4.26 0.31
CA ILE A 39 -17.55 -3.41 1.24
C ILE A 39 -17.77 -2.08 0.55
N THR A 40 -19.00 -1.61 0.54
CA THR A 40 -19.45 -0.36 -0.06
C THR A 40 -19.95 0.57 1.03
N LYS A 41 -20.27 1.83 0.69
CA LYS A 41 -20.84 2.76 1.68
C LYS A 41 -22.18 2.27 2.21
N GLU A 42 -22.94 1.57 1.38
CA GLU A 42 -24.30 1.11 1.67
C GLU A 42 -24.33 -0.13 2.58
N ASN A 43 -23.31 -0.99 2.52
CA ASN A 43 -23.27 -2.23 3.30
C ASN A 43 -22.24 -2.23 4.44
N LYS A 44 -21.52 -1.12 4.66
CA LYS A 44 -20.47 -1.04 5.69
C LYS A 44 -21.00 -1.35 7.10
N ASP A 45 -22.25 -1.01 7.39
CA ASP A 45 -22.86 -1.19 8.71
C ASP A 45 -23.12 -2.67 9.03
N SER A 46 -23.12 -3.54 8.00
CA SER A 46 -23.15 -5.00 8.16
C SER A 46 -21.79 -5.58 8.58
N PHE A 47 -20.72 -4.78 8.60
CA PHE A 47 -19.37 -5.18 8.97
C PHE A 47 -18.73 -4.22 10.00
N PRO A 48 -19.36 -4.02 11.17
CA PRO A 48 -18.93 -3.02 12.16
C PRO A 48 -17.54 -3.30 12.75
N GLU A 49 -17.14 -4.56 12.89
CA GLU A 49 -15.80 -4.93 13.37
C GLU A 49 -14.69 -4.53 12.40
N LEU A 50 -14.99 -4.51 11.09
CA LEU A 50 -14.05 -4.07 10.07
C LEU A 50 -13.97 -2.54 9.97
N LEU A 51 -15.02 -1.82 10.36
CA LEU A 51 -15.05 -0.36 10.34
C LEU A 51 -13.98 0.28 11.25
N PHE A 52 -13.73 -0.29 12.42
CA PHE A 52 -12.68 0.18 13.33
C PHE A 52 -11.27 0.01 12.76
N SER A 53 -11.06 -0.94 11.84
CA SER A 53 -9.75 -1.11 11.17
C SER A 53 -9.57 -0.21 9.96
N PHE A 54 -10.65 0.41 9.46
CA PHE A 54 -10.61 1.19 8.22
C PHE A 54 -10.25 2.67 8.37
N SER A 55 -10.14 3.18 9.59
CA SER A 55 -9.65 4.53 9.82
C SER A 55 -8.84 4.62 11.10
N GLY A 56 -7.83 5.46 11.09
CA GLY A 56 -6.98 5.73 12.25
C GLY A 56 -6.71 7.22 12.34
N LYS A 57 -6.63 7.74 13.56
CA LYS A 57 -6.34 9.16 13.83
C LYS A 57 -5.50 9.26 15.10
N ASP A 58 -4.34 9.89 14.97
CA ASP A 58 -3.54 10.34 16.09
C ASP A 58 -2.87 11.66 15.74
N PHE A 59 -3.45 12.75 16.24
CA PHE A 59 -2.96 14.11 16.01
C PHE A 59 -2.02 14.60 17.12
N THR A 60 -1.61 13.76 18.08
CA THR A 60 -0.67 14.15 19.13
C THR A 60 0.68 14.60 18.56
N SER A 61 1.06 14.09 17.39
CA SER A 61 2.31 14.42 16.68
C SER A 61 2.15 15.53 15.62
N LEU A 62 0.98 16.17 15.54
CA LEU A 62 0.71 17.22 14.54
C LEU A 62 1.62 18.45 14.72
N ASN A 63 2.03 18.73 15.96
CA ASN A 63 2.93 19.83 16.31
C ASN A 63 4.39 19.37 16.53
N GLU A 64 4.74 18.14 16.13
CA GLU A 64 6.11 17.67 16.31
C GLU A 64 7.07 18.54 15.48
N ASN A 65 8.18 18.94 16.11
CA ASN A 65 9.25 19.65 15.44
C ASN A 65 10.30 18.64 14.96
N ARG A 66 10.15 18.20 13.71
CA ARG A 66 11.07 17.28 13.04
C ARG A 66 11.80 18.00 11.91
N GLY A 67 13.12 17.84 11.88
CA GLY A 67 13.96 18.45 10.85
C GLY A 67 13.49 18.07 9.44
N GLY A 68 13.28 19.07 8.60
CA GLY A 68 12.87 18.89 7.20
C GLY A 68 11.39 18.60 7.00
N LEU A 69 10.57 18.47 8.05
CA LEU A 69 9.12 18.35 7.93
C LEU A 69 8.51 19.73 7.63
N ASP A 70 7.54 19.78 6.72
CA ASP A 70 6.78 20.98 6.42
C ASP A 70 5.78 21.27 7.55
N GLU A 71 5.44 22.54 7.73
CA GLU A 71 4.40 22.98 8.67
C GLU A 71 3.00 22.77 8.06
N LYS A 72 2.89 22.79 6.74
CA LYS A 72 1.62 22.63 6.03
C LYS A 72 1.09 21.20 6.14
N ILE A 73 -0.12 21.08 6.67
CA ILE A 73 -0.90 19.84 6.61
C ILE A 73 -1.51 19.69 5.22
N ASP A 74 -1.38 18.50 4.66
CA ASP A 74 -1.92 18.12 3.36
C ASP A 74 -2.75 16.84 3.44
N THR A 75 -3.55 16.61 2.40
CA THR A 75 -4.41 15.43 2.27
C THR A 75 -4.12 14.75 0.95
N LEU A 76 -3.81 13.46 1.01
CA LEU A 76 -3.53 12.64 -0.17
C LEU A 76 -4.53 11.50 -0.29
N VAL A 77 -4.87 11.12 -1.52
CA VAL A 77 -5.58 9.88 -1.80
C VAL A 77 -4.66 8.99 -2.61
N LEU A 78 -4.21 7.90 -1.99
CA LEU A 78 -3.18 7.04 -2.55
C LEU A 78 -3.68 5.62 -2.68
N ASN A 79 -3.09 4.90 -3.63
CA ASN A 79 -3.17 3.46 -3.76
C ASN A 79 -1.83 2.85 -3.41
N TYR A 80 -1.90 1.68 -2.79
CA TYR A 80 -0.75 0.82 -2.71
C TYR A 80 -0.41 0.24 -4.09
N MET A 81 0.87 0.13 -4.36
CA MET A 81 1.42 -0.40 -5.59
C MET A 81 2.65 -1.23 -5.22
N ALA A 82 2.48 -2.55 -5.27
CA ALA A 82 3.58 -3.52 -5.17
C ALA A 82 4.40 -3.50 -6.46
N TYR A 83 5.27 -2.49 -6.60
CA TYR A 83 6.12 -2.35 -7.78
C TYR A 83 7.50 -2.97 -7.58
N ALA A 84 8.15 -2.64 -6.45
CA ALA A 84 9.41 -3.21 -6.02
C ALA A 84 9.52 -3.08 -4.49
N CYS A 85 10.37 -3.90 -3.88
CA CYS A 85 10.47 -4.02 -2.42
C CYS A 85 10.82 -2.69 -1.73
N ASP A 86 11.82 -1.98 -2.25
CA ASP A 86 12.37 -0.79 -1.57
C ASP A 86 12.01 0.54 -2.25
N CYS A 87 11.26 0.51 -3.35
CA CYS A 87 10.76 1.72 -4.02
C CYS A 87 9.59 2.35 -3.25
N PRO A 88 9.27 3.64 -3.46
CA PRO A 88 8.07 4.22 -2.86
C PRO A 88 6.82 3.52 -3.43
N GLN A 89 6.05 2.89 -2.54
CA GLN A 89 4.97 1.95 -2.91
C GLN A 89 3.57 2.58 -2.92
N TRP A 90 3.46 3.88 -2.66
CA TRP A 90 2.17 4.58 -2.64
C TRP A 90 2.14 5.62 -3.73
N ALA A 91 1.12 5.62 -4.56
CA ALA A 91 0.97 6.59 -5.64
C ALA A 91 -0.45 7.14 -5.69
N ASP A 92 -0.60 8.38 -6.17
CA ASP A 92 -1.94 8.91 -6.44
C ASP A 92 -2.59 8.09 -7.57
N THR A 93 -3.85 7.75 -7.34
CA THR A 93 -4.79 7.15 -8.30
C THR A 93 -4.62 7.63 -9.74
N ALA A 94 -4.41 8.94 -9.94
CA ALA A 94 -4.32 9.56 -11.25
C ALA A 94 -3.14 9.04 -12.08
N TYR A 95 -2.09 8.54 -11.41
CA TYR A 95 -0.86 8.08 -12.04
C TYR A 95 -0.75 6.56 -12.15
N LEU A 96 -1.69 5.81 -11.57
CA LEU A 96 -1.72 4.34 -11.70
C LEU A 96 -1.95 3.86 -13.14
N LYS A 97 -2.47 4.70 -14.03
CA LYS A 97 -2.59 4.39 -15.47
C LYS A 97 -1.23 4.33 -16.18
N PHE A 98 -0.17 4.80 -15.53
CA PHE A 98 1.20 4.80 -16.05
C PHE A 98 2.08 3.74 -15.39
N ARG A 99 1.49 2.62 -14.94
CA ARG A 99 2.20 1.51 -14.28
C ARG A 99 3.37 0.93 -15.08
N ASP A 100 3.36 1.11 -16.40
CA ASP A 100 4.43 0.65 -17.28
C ASP A 100 5.56 1.69 -17.42
N SER A 101 5.38 2.90 -16.88
CA SER A 101 6.37 3.97 -16.90
C SER A 101 6.99 4.16 -15.52
N ILE A 102 8.09 3.44 -15.27
CA ILE A 102 8.87 3.51 -14.03
C ILE A 102 9.25 4.95 -13.65
N PHE A 103 9.55 5.79 -14.65
CA PHE A 103 9.92 7.19 -14.43
C PHE A 103 8.76 8.01 -13.87
N ILE A 104 7.56 7.87 -14.43
CA ILE A 104 6.36 8.57 -13.97
C ILE A 104 5.98 8.08 -12.58
N ILE A 105 6.04 6.76 -12.35
CA ILE A 105 5.76 6.18 -11.04
C ILE A 105 6.69 6.76 -9.97
N ASN A 106 8.01 6.76 -10.19
CA ASN A 106 9.00 7.26 -9.22
C ASN A 106 8.89 8.77 -8.97
N ALA A 107 8.38 9.54 -9.94
CA ALA A 107 8.12 10.96 -9.79
C ALA A 107 6.85 11.25 -8.95
N HIS A 108 5.87 10.35 -9.00
CA HIS A 108 4.54 10.50 -8.42
C HIS A 108 4.23 9.52 -7.28
N SER A 109 5.23 8.78 -6.82
CA SER A 109 5.13 7.88 -5.67
C SER A 109 5.71 8.48 -4.39
N TYR A 110 5.27 7.92 -3.27
CA TYR A 110 5.51 8.39 -1.92
C TYR A 110 5.93 7.22 -1.04
N TYR A 111 6.91 7.49 -0.18
CA TYR A 111 7.11 6.70 1.03
C TYR A 111 6.15 7.23 2.09
N LEU A 112 5.46 6.32 2.76
CA LEU A 112 4.67 6.66 3.94
C LEU A 112 5.53 6.49 5.18
N GLU A 113 5.64 7.56 5.96
CA GLU A 113 6.27 7.50 7.27
C GLU A 113 5.19 7.43 8.35
N GLN A 114 5.26 6.37 9.16
CA GLN A 114 4.35 6.18 10.28
C GLN A 114 4.74 7.08 11.45
N GLY A 115 3.76 7.75 12.03
CA GLY A 115 3.90 8.45 13.30
C GLY A 115 3.78 7.48 14.48
N SER A 116 3.03 7.89 15.49
CA SER A 116 2.49 7.00 16.52
C SER A 116 1.41 6.06 15.98
N LEU A 117 0.78 6.44 14.87
CA LEU A 117 -0.23 5.65 14.18
C LEU A 117 0.40 4.61 13.24
N LYS A 118 0.10 3.32 13.47
CA LYS A 118 0.52 2.23 12.57
C LYS A 118 -0.49 2.02 11.46
N LEU A 119 0.02 1.72 10.27
CA LEU A 119 -0.78 1.33 9.12
C LEU A 119 -0.93 -0.21 9.15
N PRO A 120 -2.13 -0.77 9.38
CA PRO A 120 -2.38 -2.21 9.26
C PRO A 120 -1.81 -2.89 8.00
N ASP A 121 -1.26 -4.09 8.14
CA ASP A 121 -0.54 -4.74 7.03
C ASP A 121 -1.42 -5.02 5.80
N PHE A 122 -2.72 -5.28 6.01
CA PHE A 122 -3.68 -5.53 4.93
C PHE A 122 -3.90 -4.34 3.98
N PHE A 123 -3.39 -3.15 4.31
CA PHE A 123 -3.33 -2.01 3.41
C PHE A 123 -2.47 -2.28 2.17
N SER A 124 -1.44 -3.11 2.33
CA SER A 124 -0.47 -3.44 1.29
C SER A 124 -0.87 -4.66 0.45
N ASP A 125 -1.92 -5.38 0.84
CA ASP A 125 -2.28 -6.64 0.18
C ASP A 125 -3.18 -6.45 -1.05
N ASN A 126 -3.75 -5.26 -1.23
CA ASN A 126 -4.68 -5.00 -2.33
C ASN A 126 -4.42 -3.65 -3.03
N PRO A 127 -3.87 -3.66 -4.26
CA PRO A 127 -3.50 -2.44 -4.98
C PRO A 127 -4.72 -1.62 -5.47
N TRP A 128 -5.93 -2.17 -5.39
CA TRP A 128 -7.16 -1.49 -5.80
C TRP A 128 -7.73 -0.59 -4.70
N ASN A 129 -7.32 -0.83 -3.47
CA ASN A 129 -7.81 -0.06 -2.34
C ASN A 129 -7.22 1.35 -2.35
N LYS A 130 -8.08 2.33 -2.12
CA LYS A 130 -7.73 3.74 -1.99
C LYS A 130 -7.74 4.13 -0.53
N VAL A 131 -6.69 4.79 -0.09
CA VAL A 131 -6.58 5.28 1.29
C VAL A 131 -6.34 6.78 1.24
N LYS A 132 -7.20 7.51 1.94
CA LYS A 132 -7.04 8.94 2.19
C LYS A 132 -6.13 9.10 3.40
N PHE A 133 -5.04 9.84 3.25
CA PHE A 133 -4.11 10.18 4.32
C PHE A 133 -4.16 11.68 4.61
N ILE A 134 -4.00 12.04 5.89
CA ILE A 134 -3.81 13.42 6.34
C ILE A 134 -2.49 13.48 7.08
N GLY A 135 -1.63 14.41 6.69
CA GLY A 135 -0.23 14.38 7.09
C GLY A 135 0.55 15.60 6.64
N ARG A 136 1.88 15.51 6.72
CA ARG A 136 2.82 16.56 6.32
C ARG A 136 3.91 15.97 5.43
N PHE A 137 4.39 16.78 4.49
CA PHE A 137 5.50 16.40 3.62
C PHE A 137 6.83 16.71 4.27
N TYR A 138 7.85 15.93 3.95
CA TYR A 138 9.22 16.41 4.08
C TYR A 138 9.58 17.32 2.89
N LYS A 139 10.29 18.42 3.15
CA LYS A 139 10.69 19.44 2.16
C LYS A 139 11.63 18.90 1.07
N GLY A 140 12.29 17.77 1.32
CA GLY A 140 13.23 17.13 0.39
C GLY A 140 12.85 15.69 0.08
N ARG A 141 13.48 15.13 -0.96
CA ARG A 141 13.42 13.70 -1.25
C ARG A 141 14.37 12.94 -0.34
N GLY A 142 13.94 11.79 0.16
CA GLY A 142 14.71 10.97 1.08
C GLY A 142 14.01 9.67 1.41
N PHE A 143 14.20 9.23 2.64
CA PHE A 143 13.65 8.00 3.18
C PHE A 143 12.88 8.29 4.47
N PRO A 144 11.89 7.47 4.85
CA PRO A 144 11.33 7.51 6.18
C PRO A 144 12.42 7.36 7.24
N ILE A 145 12.28 8.09 8.34
CA ILE A 145 13.19 8.00 9.49
C ILE A 145 13.15 6.57 10.04
N GLY A 146 14.34 5.97 10.19
CA GLY A 146 14.50 4.60 10.68
C GLY A 146 14.24 3.51 9.64
N SER A 147 14.19 3.83 8.34
CA SER A 147 14.03 2.84 7.28
C SER A 147 15.34 2.35 6.65
N SER A 148 16.48 2.99 6.92
CA SER A 148 17.77 2.66 6.27
C SER A 148 18.22 1.23 6.50
N GLU A 149 17.86 0.62 7.64
CA GLU A 149 18.19 -0.77 7.98
C GLU A 149 17.19 -1.79 7.40
N LYS A 150 16.10 -1.31 6.79
CA LYS A 150 15.01 -2.16 6.27
C LYS A 150 15.08 -2.40 4.77
N PHE A 151 15.86 -1.60 4.06
CA PHE A 151 15.99 -1.74 2.61
C PHE A 151 16.93 -2.91 2.27
N ILE A 152 16.51 -3.72 1.31
CA ILE A 152 17.27 -4.86 0.80
C ILE A 152 18.25 -4.38 -0.29
N ASP A 153 17.80 -3.46 -1.14
CA ASP A 153 18.61 -2.77 -2.14
C ASP A 153 19.66 -1.90 -1.42
N PRO A 154 20.96 -2.04 -1.74
CA PRO A 154 22.01 -1.18 -1.19
C PRO A 154 21.87 0.28 -1.62
N ASN A 155 21.16 0.58 -2.72
CA ASN A 155 20.97 1.91 -3.28
C ASN A 155 19.49 2.20 -3.61
N PRO A 156 18.60 2.18 -2.61
CA PRO A 156 17.18 2.37 -2.85
C PRO A 156 16.91 3.81 -3.33
N PRO A 157 15.93 4.02 -4.22
CA PRO A 157 15.68 5.33 -4.82
C PRO A 157 15.09 6.32 -3.81
N LYS A 158 15.65 7.52 -3.71
CA LYS A 158 15.09 8.57 -2.84
C LYS A 158 13.73 9.05 -3.35
N GLY A 159 12.74 9.08 -2.45
CA GLY A 159 11.35 9.37 -2.76
C GLY A 159 10.81 10.59 -2.02
N LYS A 160 9.59 11.02 -2.38
CA LYS A 160 8.84 11.96 -1.55
C LYS A 160 8.41 11.21 -0.28
N VAL A 161 8.60 11.81 0.89
CA VAL A 161 8.19 11.19 2.16
C VAL A 161 6.99 11.95 2.71
N PHE A 162 5.91 11.22 2.96
CA PHE A 162 4.69 11.76 3.55
C PHE A 162 4.47 11.12 4.92
N ARG A 163 4.53 11.94 5.97
CA ARG A 163 4.28 11.51 7.34
C ARG A 163 2.82 11.70 7.66
N PHE A 164 2.10 10.62 7.93
CA PHE A 164 0.66 10.68 8.18
C PHE A 164 0.32 10.63 9.67
N TYR A 165 -0.76 11.33 10.01
CA TYR A 165 -1.37 11.38 11.35
C TYR A 165 -2.76 10.76 11.35
N SER A 166 -3.36 10.65 10.18
CA SER A 166 -4.65 10.00 10.00
C SER A 166 -4.70 9.29 8.66
N TYR A 167 -5.44 8.20 8.63
CA TYR A 167 -5.86 7.54 7.40
C TYR A 167 -7.34 7.18 7.45
N GLU A 168 -7.96 7.06 6.28
CA GLU A 168 -9.34 6.63 6.08
C GLU A 168 -9.43 5.88 4.75
N TYR A 169 -10.01 4.68 4.72
CA TYR A 169 -10.32 4.03 3.45
C TYR A 169 -11.39 4.76 2.66
N ILE A 170 -11.22 4.72 1.34
CA ILE A 170 -12.25 5.16 0.42
C ILE A 170 -12.95 3.93 -0.16
N TYR A 171 -14.25 3.87 0.05
CA TYR A 171 -15.12 2.84 -0.51
C TYR A 171 -15.21 2.91 -2.05
N PRO A 172 -15.40 1.76 -2.73
CA PRO A 172 -15.50 0.41 -2.15
C PRO A 172 -14.13 -0.17 -1.75
N ILE A 173 -14.10 -0.93 -0.65
CA ILE A 173 -12.92 -1.65 -0.15
C ILE A 173 -13.05 -3.11 -0.59
N LYS A 174 -12.01 -3.66 -1.21
CA LYS A 174 -11.94 -5.09 -1.55
C LYS A 174 -11.02 -5.80 -0.57
N ILE A 175 -11.53 -6.83 0.09
CA ILE A 175 -10.80 -7.61 1.10
C ILE A 175 -10.83 -9.06 0.69
N TYR A 176 -9.67 -9.70 0.68
CA TYR A 176 -9.60 -11.14 0.52
C TYR A 176 -9.94 -11.80 1.85
N ARG A 177 -10.91 -12.71 1.85
CA ARG A 177 -11.24 -13.54 3.01
C ARG A 177 -11.03 -15.00 2.64
N GLU A 178 -10.18 -15.66 3.41
CA GLU A 178 -10.02 -17.12 3.34
C GLU A 178 -11.17 -17.81 4.09
N PHE A 179 -11.74 -18.85 3.47
CA PHE A 179 -12.67 -19.74 4.15
C PHE A 179 -11.94 -21.00 4.57
N LYS A 180 -11.86 -21.24 5.89
CA LYS A 180 -11.49 -22.57 6.37
C LYS A 180 -12.65 -23.51 6.05
N LYS A 181 -12.40 -24.53 5.22
CA LYS A 181 -13.34 -25.65 5.08
C LYS A 181 -13.55 -26.25 6.47
N LYS A 182 -14.79 -26.22 6.96
CA LYS A 182 -15.19 -27.05 8.10
C LYS A 182 -15.26 -28.49 7.58
N ASN A 183 -14.36 -29.33 8.08
CA ASN A 183 -14.45 -30.78 7.93
C ASN A 183 -15.60 -31.33 8.77
#